data_AF-A0A9Q0K9U0-F1
#
_entry.id   AF-A0A9Q0K9U0-F1
#
_cell.length_a   1.000
_cell.length_b   1.000
_cell.length_c   1.000
_cell.angle_alpha   90.00
_cell.angle_beta   90.00
_cell.angle_gamma   90.00
#
_symmetry.space_group_name_H-M   'P 1'
#
loop_
_entity.id
_entity.type
_entity.pdbx_description
1 polymer ?
#
loop_
_entity_poly.entity_id
_entity_poly.type
_entity_poly.pdbx_seq_one_letter_code
_entity_poly.pdbx_strand_id
1 'polypeptide(L)'
;MSTTLEQQSSLDFCERMGLKLRAFEFVVAGGHGGVVGSAIGIAGGSHRVFVIASVLLVLSFLLLHTVEADQLQGSAINSQSSVPKKSIDCGSACKARCQLSKRPKLCKRACGTCCLRCQCVPAGTSGNADSCPCYATMTTRNNKLKCP
;
A
#
# COMPACT_ATOMS: atom_id res chain seq x y z
N MET A 1 3.26 8.16 -31.94
CA MET A 1 4.47 8.77 -31.34
C MET A 1 4.13 9.24 -29.92
N SER A 2 3.85 8.33 -28.98
CA SER A 2 3.53 8.72 -27.59
C SER A 2 3.84 7.65 -26.53
N THR A 3 4.42 6.50 -26.89
CA THR A 3 4.65 5.39 -25.95
C THR A 3 6.04 5.39 -25.31
N THR A 4 6.92 6.36 -25.61
CA THR A 4 8.32 6.33 -25.16
C THR A 4 8.61 7.15 -23.90
N LEU A 5 7.65 7.85 -23.30
CA LEU A 5 7.90 8.66 -22.09
C LEU A 5 7.53 8.00 -20.76
N GLU A 6 6.74 6.92 -20.73
CA GLU A 6 6.48 6.17 -19.47
C GLU A 6 7.62 5.20 -19.13
N GLN A 7 8.26 4.58 -20.13
CA GLN A 7 9.29 3.55 -19.90
C GLN A 7 10.62 4.10 -19.37
N GLN A 8 10.90 5.40 -19.51
CA GLN A 8 12.16 5.98 -19.03
C GLN A 8 12.24 6.03 -17.49
N SER A 9 11.10 6.00 -16.77
CA SER A 9 11.09 6.10 -15.31
C SER A 9 11.40 4.78 -14.59
N SER A 10 11.17 3.62 -15.21
CA SER A 10 11.40 2.31 -14.59
C SER A 10 12.85 1.83 -14.67
N LEU A 11 13.60 2.22 -15.71
CA LEU A 11 15.01 1.81 -15.86
C LEU A 11 15.94 2.54 -14.87
N ASP A 12 15.59 3.76 -14.46
CA ASP A 12 16.32 4.52 -13.42
C ASP A 12 16.13 3.91 -12.01
N PHE A 13 15.01 3.21 -11.77
CA PHE A 13 14.75 2.55 -10.47
C PHE A 13 15.55 1.25 -10.29
N CYS A 14 15.88 0.56 -11.39
CA CYS A 14 16.56 -0.73 -11.32
C CYS A 14 18.06 -0.59 -10.99
N GLU A 15 18.69 0.52 -11.37
CA GLU A 15 20.13 0.74 -11.14
C GLU A 15 20.48 1.05 -9.68
N ARG A 16 19.50 1.52 -8.88
CA ARG A 16 19.71 1.91 -7.47
C ARG A 16 19.60 0.75 -6.47
N MET A 17 19.16 -0.43 -6.91
CA MET A 17 18.92 -1.61 -6.06
C MET A 17 20.03 -2.67 -6.14
N GLY A 18 21.14 -2.41 -6.85
CA GLY A 18 22.36 -3.22 -6.75
C GLY A 18 22.25 -4.69 -7.14
N LEU A 19 21.13 -5.12 -7.76
CA LEU A 19 21.01 -6.47 -8.32
C LEU A 19 21.59 -6.46 -9.73
N LYS A 20 22.78 -7.04 -9.88
CA LYS A 20 23.30 -7.46 -11.20
C LYS A 20 22.20 -8.27 -11.88
N LEU A 21 21.59 -7.72 -12.93
CA LEU A 21 20.86 -8.49 -13.93
C LEU A 21 21.86 -9.50 -14.50
N ARG A 22 21.92 -10.70 -13.92
CA ARG A 22 22.40 -11.84 -14.66
C ARG A 22 21.32 -12.15 -15.67
N ALA A 23 21.62 -11.79 -16.90
CA ALA A 23 20.96 -12.19 -18.12
C ALA A 23 20.38 -13.60 -17.97
N PHE A 24 19.05 -13.70 -18.08
CA PHE A 24 18.46 -14.93 -18.57
C PHE A 24 18.26 -14.73 -20.06
N GLU A 25 19.33 -15.06 -20.78
CA GLU A 25 19.32 -15.34 -22.21
C GLU A 25 18.05 -16.10 -22.57
N PHE A 26 17.20 -15.43 -23.35
CA PHE A 26 16.13 -16.07 -24.09
C PHE A 26 16.79 -16.80 -25.26
N VAL A 27 17.30 -18.01 -25.01
CA VAL A 27 17.71 -18.90 -26.09
C VAL A 27 16.46 -19.49 -26.73
N VAL A 28 15.89 -18.74 -27.68
CA VAL A 28 15.08 -19.33 -28.74
C VAL A 28 16.05 -20.03 -29.69
N ALA A 29 16.20 -21.33 -29.50
CA ALA A 29 16.71 -22.23 -30.51
C ALA A 29 15.51 -22.95 -31.14
N GLY A 30 15.11 -22.48 -32.33
CA GLY A 30 14.30 -23.29 -33.24
C GLY A 30 15.14 -24.43 -33.82
N GLY A 31 14.52 -25.58 -34.10
CA GLY A 31 15.21 -26.70 -34.75
C GLY A 31 14.42 -28.00 -34.82
N HIS A 32 13.58 -28.09 -35.85
CA HIS A 32 13.24 -29.29 -36.65
C HIS A 32 13.30 -30.70 -36.05
N GLY A 33 12.20 -31.43 -36.24
CA GLY A 33 12.25 -32.81 -36.73
C GLY A 33 11.56 -33.83 -35.84
N GLY A 34 10.61 -34.57 -36.43
CA GLY A 34 10.14 -35.84 -35.87
C GLY A 34 8.63 -35.96 -35.79
N VAL A 35 7.99 -36.14 -36.95
CA VAL A 35 6.68 -36.80 -37.02
C VAL A 35 6.88 -38.26 -36.58
N VAL A 36 6.53 -38.56 -35.33
CA VAL A 36 6.11 -39.92 -34.97
C VAL A 36 4.63 -39.85 -34.64
N GLY A 37 3.83 -40.34 -35.57
CA GLY A 37 2.40 -40.49 -35.40
C GLY A 37 2.13 -41.47 -34.27
N SER A 38 1.89 -40.93 -33.07
CA SER A 38 1.21 -41.67 -32.02
C SER A 38 -0.28 -41.53 -32.28
N ALA A 39 -0.86 -42.60 -32.83
CA ALA A 39 -2.29 -42.79 -32.88
C ALA A 39 -2.83 -42.86 -31.44
N ILE A 40 -3.16 -41.72 -30.85
CA ILE A 40 -3.94 -41.67 -29.62
C ILE A 40 -5.38 -41.89 -30.07
N GLY A 41 -5.82 -43.14 -30.01
CA GLY A 41 -7.23 -43.49 -30.11
C GLY A 41 -7.99 -42.82 -28.97
N ILE A 42 -8.60 -41.67 -29.24
CA ILE A 42 -9.45 -40.98 -28.26
C ILE A 42 -10.78 -41.74 -28.24
N ALA A 43 -10.88 -42.74 -27.38
CA ALA A 43 -12.16 -43.32 -27.00
C ALA A 43 -13.08 -42.18 -26.52
N GLY A 44 -14.28 -42.09 -27.11
CA GLY A 44 -15.26 -41.01 -26.97
C GLY A 44 -15.91 -40.85 -25.59
N GLY A 45 -15.16 -41.06 -24.50
CA GLY A 45 -15.49 -40.66 -23.13
C GLY A 45 -14.52 -39.61 -22.56
N SER A 46 -13.34 -39.44 -23.17
CA SER A 46 -12.23 -38.67 -22.59
C SER A 46 -12.35 -37.16 -22.79
N HIS A 47 -13.16 -36.69 -23.73
CA HIS A 47 -13.38 -35.25 -23.91
C HIS A 47 -14.16 -34.66 -22.73
N ARG A 48 -15.16 -35.40 -22.22
CA ARG A 48 -15.89 -34.97 -21.02
C ARG A 48 -14.97 -34.99 -19.80
N VAL A 49 -14.12 -36.00 -19.67
CA VAL A 49 -13.12 -36.08 -18.59
C VAL A 49 -12.06 -34.98 -18.71
N PHE A 50 -11.60 -34.65 -19.92
CA PHE A 50 -10.63 -33.59 -20.17
C PHE A 50 -11.23 -32.20 -19.90
N VAL A 51 -12.46 -31.96 -20.34
CA VAL A 51 -13.20 -30.72 -20.05
C VAL A 51 -13.42 -30.61 -18.53
N ILE A 52 -13.83 -31.68 -17.85
CA ILE A 52 -14.01 -31.68 -16.39
C ILE A 52 -12.67 -31.39 -15.68
N ALA A 53 -11.58 -32.05 -16.06
CA ALA A 53 -10.25 -31.82 -15.47
C ALA A 53 -9.75 -30.38 -15.70
N SER A 54 -9.98 -29.83 -16.90
CA SER A 54 -9.63 -28.44 -17.22
C SER A 54 -10.43 -27.42 -16.40
N VAL A 55 -11.73 -27.65 -16.22
CA VAL A 55 -12.62 -26.79 -15.42
C VAL A 55 -12.23 -26.83 -13.94
N LEU A 56 -11.89 -28.01 -13.41
CA LEU A 56 -11.43 -28.17 -12.01
C LEU A 56 -10.09 -27.46 -11.75
N LEU A 57 -9.15 -27.50 -12.71
CA LEU A 57 -7.89 -26.78 -12.61
C LEU A 57 -8.08 -25.26 -12.63
N VAL A 58 -8.93 -24.74 -13.54
CA VAL A 58 -9.22 -23.31 -13.62
C VAL A 58 -9.96 -22.81 -12.37
N LEU A 59 -10.92 -23.59 -11.84
CA LEU A 59 -11.62 -23.25 -10.59
C LEU A 59 -10.65 -23.18 -9.40
N SER A 60 -9.71 -24.12 -9.29
CA SER A 60 -8.70 -24.12 -8.22
C SER A 60 -7.79 -22.89 -8.30
N PHE A 61 -7.41 -22.47 -9.51
CA PHE A 61 -6.58 -21.28 -9.73
C PHE A 61 -7.35 -19.98 -9.44
N LEU A 62 -8.62 -19.89 -9.82
CA LEU A 62 -9.49 -18.75 -9.51
C LEU A 62 -9.69 -18.60 -8.00
N LEU A 63 -9.85 -19.70 -7.26
CA LEU A 63 -9.94 -19.67 -5.80
C LEU A 63 -8.64 -19.17 -5.14
N LEU A 64 -7.46 -19.54 -5.66
CA LEU A 64 -6.18 -19.01 -5.18
C LEU A 64 -6.05 -17.50 -5.42
N HIS A 65 -6.56 -16.97 -6.54
CA HIS A 65 -6.56 -15.54 -6.83
C HIS A 65 -7.55 -14.73 -5.97
N THR A 66 -8.58 -15.36 -5.39
CA THR A 66 -9.48 -14.68 -4.43
C THR A 66 -8.87 -14.49 -3.04
N VAL A 67 -7.68 -15.05 -2.77
CA VAL A 67 -7.01 -14.93 -1.46
C VAL A 67 -6.28 -13.58 -1.28
N GLU A 68 -6.27 -12.69 -2.27
CA GLU A 68 -5.61 -11.37 -2.13
C GLU A 68 -6.56 -10.15 -2.16
N ALA A 69 -7.84 -10.37 -1.86
CA ALA A 69 -8.79 -9.28 -1.64
C ALA A 69 -9.76 -9.53 -0.47
N ASP A 70 -9.21 -9.80 0.71
CA ASP A 70 -9.83 -9.33 1.96
C ASP A 70 -8.76 -8.57 2.76
N GLN A 71 -8.65 -7.28 2.46
CA GLN A 71 -8.27 -6.32 3.48
C GLN A 71 -9.53 -6.06 4.29
N LEU A 72 -9.68 -6.74 5.43
CA LEU A 72 -9.85 -6.20 6.78
C LEU A 72 -10.11 -7.37 7.75
N GLN A 73 -9.13 -7.69 8.61
CA GLN A 73 -9.25 -7.62 10.08
C GLN A 73 -8.05 -8.33 10.76
N GLY A 74 -7.10 -7.55 11.27
CA GLY A 74 -5.95 -8.11 12.00
C GLY A 74 -4.90 -7.11 12.46
N SER A 75 -5.32 -6.07 13.20
CA SER A 75 -4.47 -5.20 14.04
C SER A 75 -3.52 -4.22 13.36
N ALA A 76 -4.09 -3.28 12.62
CA ALA A 76 -3.68 -1.88 12.75
C ALA A 76 -4.95 -1.10 13.08
N ILE A 77 -4.99 -0.47 14.25
CA ILE A 77 -6.00 0.54 14.60
C ILE A 77 -5.68 1.78 13.77
N ASN A 78 -5.81 1.69 12.45
CA ASN A 78 -5.90 2.83 11.56
C ASN A 78 -7.39 3.14 11.49
N SER A 79 -7.86 3.85 12.50
CA SER A 79 -9.06 4.64 12.39
C SER A 79 -8.81 5.67 11.29
N GLN A 80 -8.97 5.28 10.03
CA GLN A 80 -9.66 6.11 9.05
C GLN A 80 -11.12 6.21 9.50
N SER A 81 -11.31 6.80 10.68
CA SER A 81 -12.42 7.72 10.81
C SER A 81 -12.02 8.83 9.87
N SER A 82 -12.59 8.82 8.67
CA SER A 82 -12.99 10.07 8.04
C SER A 82 -13.92 10.75 9.04
N VAL A 83 -13.33 11.31 10.11
CA VAL A 83 -13.96 12.35 10.89
C VAL A 83 -14.40 13.32 9.81
N PRO A 84 -15.69 13.65 9.71
CA PRO A 84 -16.15 14.63 8.74
C PRO A 84 -15.17 15.79 8.82
N LYS A 85 -14.72 16.32 7.67
CA LYS A 85 -13.97 17.58 7.60
C LYS A 85 -14.86 18.69 8.15
N LYS A 86 -15.14 18.64 9.46
CA LYS A 86 -15.57 19.74 10.27
C LYS A 86 -14.37 20.65 10.25
N SER A 87 -14.55 21.84 9.72
CA SER A 87 -13.65 22.95 9.92
C SER A 87 -13.38 23.08 11.42
N ILE A 88 -12.28 22.48 11.90
CA ILE A 88 -11.86 22.59 13.28
C ILE A 88 -11.23 23.96 13.47
N ASP A 89 -11.68 24.68 14.48
CA ASP A 89 -11.02 25.90 14.91
C ASP A 89 -9.71 25.57 15.61
N CYS A 90 -8.63 25.47 14.83
CA CYS A 90 -7.27 25.23 15.34
C CYS A 90 -6.90 26.20 16.47
N GLY A 91 -7.39 27.45 16.43
CA GLY A 91 -7.13 28.46 17.46
C GLY A 91 -7.68 28.07 18.83
N SER A 92 -8.96 27.67 18.91
CA SER A 92 -9.59 27.28 20.18
C SER A 92 -9.07 25.92 20.67
N ALA A 93 -8.90 24.96 19.77
CA ALA A 93 -8.38 23.63 20.09
C ALA A 93 -6.93 23.68 20.63
N CYS A 94 -6.05 24.44 19.96
CA CYS A 94 -4.68 24.64 20.45
C CYS A 94 -4.62 25.47 21.73
N LYS A 95 -5.61 26.35 21.99
CA LYS A 95 -5.70 27.08 23.26
C LYS A 95 -5.97 26.14 24.43
N ALA A 96 -6.89 25.18 24.26
CA ALA A 96 -7.18 24.16 25.26
C ALA A 96 -5.95 23.26 25.50
N ARG A 97 -5.33 22.76 24.42
CA ARG A 97 -4.12 21.91 24.52
C ARG A 97 -2.96 22.56 25.25
N CYS A 98 -2.72 23.83 24.98
CA CYS A 98 -1.58 24.56 25.52
C CYS A 98 -1.85 25.26 26.86
N GLN A 99 -3.01 25.04 27.48
CA GLN A 99 -3.43 25.76 28.69
C GLN A 99 -2.50 25.51 29.89
N LEU A 100 -2.03 24.28 30.06
CA LEU A 100 -1.11 23.89 31.15
C LEU A 100 0.36 23.83 30.73
N SER A 101 0.68 24.21 29.49
CA SER A 101 2.06 24.19 29.01
C SER A 101 2.87 25.30 29.66
N LYS A 102 4.08 24.98 30.15
CA LYS A 102 5.05 25.97 30.68
C LYS A 102 5.40 27.08 29.68
N ARG A 103 5.23 26.82 28.37
CA ARG A 103 5.52 27.77 27.27
C ARG A 103 4.33 27.86 26.31
N PRO A 104 3.23 28.54 26.70
CA PRO A 104 1.97 28.48 25.95
C PRO A 104 2.06 29.11 24.55
N LYS A 105 2.88 30.16 24.37
CA LYS A 105 3.09 30.79 23.03
C LYS A 105 3.79 29.84 22.06
N LEU A 106 4.82 29.13 22.52
CA LEU A 106 5.56 28.16 21.71
C LEU A 106 4.69 26.95 21.39
N CYS A 107 3.97 26.43 22.39
CA CYS A 107 3.03 25.34 22.23
C CYS A 107 1.96 25.67 21.17
N LYS A 108 1.33 26.85 21.25
CA LYS A 108 0.29 27.26 20.28
C LYS A 108 0.84 27.34 18.85
N ARG A 109 2.07 27.82 18.65
CA ARG A 109 2.71 27.88 17.32
C ARG A 109 2.97 26.48 16.75
N ALA A 110 3.48 25.56 17.57
CA ALA A 110 3.71 24.18 17.16
C ALA A 110 2.39 23.44 16.86
N CYS A 111 1.43 23.52 17.79
CA CYS A 111 0.10 22.95 17.65
C CYS A 111 -0.62 23.47 16.40
N GLY A 112 -0.56 24.78 16.13
CA GLY A 112 -1.20 25.37 14.93
C GLY A 112 -0.64 24.79 13.63
N THR A 113 0.67 24.55 13.55
CA THR A 113 1.30 23.93 12.36
C THR A 113 0.81 22.49 12.18
N CYS A 114 0.71 21.73 13.27
CA CYS A 114 0.21 20.36 13.23
C CYS A 114 -1.29 20.30 12.90
N CYS A 115 -2.08 21.21 13.48
CA CYS A 115 -3.51 21.31 13.23
C CYS A 115 -3.84 21.69 11.79
N LEU A 116 -3.11 22.63 11.18
CA LEU A 116 -3.34 22.99 9.77
C LEU A 116 -3.08 21.82 8.82
N ARG A 117 -2.10 20.97 9.16
CA ARG A 117 -1.72 19.81 8.35
C ARG A 117 -2.64 18.61 8.54
N CYS A 118 -2.98 18.31 9.79
CA CYS A 118 -3.73 17.11 10.15
C CYS A 118 -5.22 17.35 10.37
N GLN A 119 -5.66 18.62 10.44
CA GLN A 119 -7.03 19.05 10.78
C GLN A 119 -7.62 18.31 11.99
N CYS A 120 -6.75 17.99 12.95
CA CYS A 120 -7.06 17.21 14.14
C CYS A 120 -6.20 17.72 15.28
N VAL A 121 -6.82 17.98 16.43
CA VAL A 121 -6.14 18.31 17.67
C VAL A 121 -6.70 17.38 18.75
N PRO A 122 -5.85 16.58 19.40
CA PRO A 122 -6.32 15.64 20.41
C PRO A 122 -6.93 16.41 21.62
N ALA A 123 -7.86 15.79 22.36
CA ALA A 123 -8.55 16.45 23.48
C ALA A 123 -7.76 16.36 24.80
N GLY A 124 -7.67 17.42 25.60
CA GLY A 124 -6.86 17.47 26.83
C GLY A 124 -5.61 18.36 26.69
N THR A 125 -4.67 18.28 27.63
CA THR A 125 -3.43 19.11 27.66
C THR A 125 -2.14 18.30 27.54
N SER A 126 -2.19 17.00 27.79
CA SER A 126 -1.05 16.08 27.77
C SER A 126 -1.51 14.70 27.32
N GLY A 127 -0.74 14.01 26.48
CA GLY A 127 -1.08 12.67 26.00
C GLY A 127 -2.22 12.64 24.97
N ASN A 128 -2.80 11.46 24.75
CA ASN A 128 -3.90 11.20 23.78
C ASN A 128 -3.55 11.52 22.32
N ALA A 129 -2.27 11.53 21.96
CA ALA A 129 -1.85 11.73 20.57
C ALA A 129 -2.41 10.62 19.65
N ASP A 130 -2.67 9.43 20.19
CA ASP A 130 -3.24 8.28 19.47
C ASP A 130 -4.63 8.54 18.90
N SER A 131 -5.36 9.52 19.44
CA SER A 131 -6.66 9.94 18.87
C SER A 131 -6.52 10.63 17.51
N CYS A 132 -5.33 11.16 17.20
CA CYS A 132 -5.00 11.81 15.94
C CYS A 132 -3.66 11.25 15.40
N PRO A 133 -3.66 10.16 14.61
CA PRO A 133 -2.43 9.50 14.17
C PRO A 133 -1.49 10.41 13.35
N CYS A 134 -2.04 11.33 12.56
CA CYS A 134 -1.25 12.35 11.84
C CYS A 134 -0.54 13.30 12.82
N TYR A 135 -1.17 13.68 13.94
CA TYR A 135 -0.59 14.57 14.94
C TYR A 135 0.55 13.88 15.72
N ALA A 136 0.39 12.57 16.01
CA ALA A 136 1.36 11.77 16.75
C ALA A 136 2.64 11.45 15.95
N THR A 137 2.53 11.25 14.64
CA THR A 137 3.65 10.82 13.78
C THR A 137 4.55 11.97 13.32
N MET A 138 4.14 13.22 13.50
CA MET A 138 4.91 14.37 13.03
C MET A 138 6.17 14.59 13.87
N THR A 139 7.32 14.40 13.22
CA THR A 139 8.64 14.63 13.81
C THR A 139 9.36 15.82 13.17
N THR A 140 10.33 16.35 13.91
CA THR A 140 11.33 17.31 13.43
C THR A 140 12.49 16.57 12.74
N ARG A 141 13.40 17.30 12.07
CA ARG A 141 14.61 16.70 11.48
C ARG A 141 15.47 15.93 12.50
N ASN A 142 15.35 16.26 13.79
CA ASN A 142 16.08 15.62 14.88
C ASN A 142 15.33 14.41 15.46
N ASN A 143 14.36 13.82 14.73
CA ASN A 143 13.52 12.70 15.18
C ASN A 143 12.74 12.94 16.48
N LYS A 144 12.62 14.19 16.93
CA LYS A 144 11.82 14.58 18.08
C LYS A 144 10.39 14.87 17.64
N LEU A 145 9.40 14.49 18.44
CA LEU A 145 8.01 14.88 18.23
C LEU A 145 7.91 16.40 18.05
N LYS A 146 7.31 16.81 16.93
CA LYS A 146 7.14 18.22 16.56
C LYS A 146 5.93 18.84 17.25
N CYS A 147 4.87 18.04 17.42
CA CYS A 147 3.62 18.48 17.99
C CYS A 147 3.64 18.35 19.52
N PRO A 148 3.10 19.33 20.26
CA PRO A 148 3.09 19.32 21.72
C PRO A 148 2.12 18.29 22.32
#